data_AF-A0AB74DDH3-F1
#
_entry.id   AF-A0AB74DDH3-F1
#
_cell.length_a   1.000
_cell.length_b   1.000
_cell.length_c   1.000
_cell.angle_alpha   90.00
_cell.angle_beta   90.00
_cell.angle_gamma   90.00
#
_symmetry.space_group_name_H-M   'P 1'
#
loop_
_entity.id
_entity.type
_entity.pdbx_description
1 polymer ?
#
loop_
_entity_poly.entity_id
_entity_poly.type
_entity_poly.pdbx_seq_one_letter_code
_entity_poly.pdbx_strand_id
1 'polypeptide(L)'
;MRRVSERKLQAVGIPFDDALLVTASEYPSRTDLVAAAVERARLHYRVESACRTVSVGDGRWDLDVAQHLGLEFVGVGTPPKADVLTARGALVFPDLEQALPFLSS
;
A
#
# COMPACT_ATOMS: atom_id res chain seq x y z
N MET A 1 -3.60 -9.89 16.26
CA MET A 1 -4.14 -8.77 17.08
C MET A 1 -3.83 -7.46 16.36
N ARG A 2 -4.83 -6.68 15.91
CA ARG A 2 -4.63 -5.44 15.11
C ARG A 2 -4.32 -4.18 15.93
N ARG A 3 -4.48 -4.27 17.25
CA ARG A 3 -4.44 -3.17 18.24
C ARG A 3 -3.23 -2.22 18.13
N VAL A 4 -2.07 -2.69 17.67
CA VAL A 4 -0.89 -1.83 17.50
C VAL A 4 -1.06 -0.88 16.32
N SER A 5 -1.54 -1.38 15.18
CA SER A 5 -1.77 -0.57 13.98
C SER A 5 -2.90 0.45 14.21
N GLU A 6 -4.00 0.01 14.82
CA GLU A 6 -5.13 0.87 15.20
C GLU A 6 -4.67 2.04 16.08
N ARG A 7 -3.90 1.75 17.14
CA ARG A 7 -3.37 2.79 18.05
C ARG A 7 -2.45 3.79 17.33
N LYS A 8 -1.62 3.32 16.41
CA LYS A 8 -0.74 4.21 15.62
C LYS A 8 -1.57 5.18 14.77
N LEU A 9 -2.56 4.66 14.05
CA LEU A 9 -3.45 5.47 13.20
C LEU A 9 -4.26 6.47 14.03
N GLN A 10 -4.82 6.03 15.17
CA GLN A 10 -5.55 6.90 16.11
C GLN A 10 -4.66 8.00 16.69
N ALA A 11 -3.41 7.69 17.06
CA ALA A 11 -2.49 8.65 17.66
C ALA A 11 -2.11 9.80 16.70
N VAL A 12 -2.14 9.57 15.39
CA VAL A 12 -1.87 10.59 14.37
C VAL A 12 -3.14 11.13 13.69
N GLY A 13 -4.32 10.72 14.15
CA GLY A 13 -5.60 11.20 13.63
C GLY A 13 -5.93 10.74 12.20
N ILE A 14 -5.35 9.64 11.71
CA ILE A 14 -5.69 9.09 10.39
C ILE A 14 -6.93 8.20 10.54
N PRO A 15 -8.06 8.53 9.88
CA PRO A 15 -9.25 7.69 9.91
C PRO A 15 -9.01 6.38 9.13
N PHE A 16 -9.63 5.31 9.59
CA PHE A 16 -9.59 4.01 8.91
C PHE A 16 -10.91 3.26 9.12
N ASP A 17 -11.21 2.35 8.19
CA ASP A 17 -12.32 1.40 8.29
C ASP A 17 -11.78 0.04 8.75
N ASP A 18 -12.34 -0.52 9.82
CA ASP A 18 -11.97 -1.83 10.37
C ASP A 18 -12.13 -2.99 9.36
N ALA A 19 -13.07 -2.86 8.41
CA ALA A 19 -13.27 -3.83 7.35
C ALA A 19 -12.13 -3.82 6.33
N LEU A 20 -11.46 -2.67 6.15
CA LEU A 20 -10.37 -2.47 5.20
C LEU A 20 -8.99 -2.61 5.85
N LEU A 21 -8.87 -2.46 7.17
CA LEU A 21 -7.59 -2.60 7.87
C LEU A 21 -7.12 -4.06 7.88
N VAL A 22 -5.98 -4.31 7.25
CA VAL A 22 -5.29 -5.62 7.22
C VAL A 22 -3.91 -5.48 7.85
N THR A 23 -3.53 -6.43 8.72
CA THR A 23 -2.25 -6.37 9.44
C THR A 23 -1.42 -7.64 9.31
N ALA A 24 -0.10 -7.51 9.44
CA ALA A 24 0.85 -8.63 9.41
C ALA A 24 0.63 -9.66 10.53
N SER A 25 -0.18 -9.34 11.53
CA SER A 25 -0.55 -10.29 12.59
C SER A 25 -1.62 -11.30 12.16
N GLU A 26 -2.19 -11.15 10.97
CA GLU A 26 -3.31 -11.98 10.48
C GLU A 26 -2.92 -12.87 9.30
N TYR A 27 -1.75 -12.63 8.70
CA TYR A 27 -1.31 -13.30 7.48
C TYR A 27 0.12 -13.82 7.63
N PRO A 28 0.40 -15.02 7.09
CA PRO A 28 1.72 -15.65 7.22
C PRO A 28 2.78 -15.02 6.31
N SER A 29 2.36 -14.31 5.26
CA SER A 29 3.26 -13.60 4.34
C SER A 29 2.75 -12.21 3.99
N ARG A 30 3.66 -11.34 3.53
CA ARG A 30 3.31 -9.99 3.03
C ARG A 30 2.50 -10.06 1.74
N THR A 31 2.80 -11.03 0.89
CA THR A 31 2.04 -11.27 -0.34
C THR A 31 0.59 -11.61 -0.02
N ASP A 32 0.36 -12.53 0.92
CA ASP A 32 -1.00 -12.91 1.33
C ASP A 32 -1.74 -11.72 1.99
N LEU A 33 -1.01 -10.92 2.78
CA LEU A 33 -1.55 -9.71 3.39
C LEU A 33 -2.06 -8.72 2.33
N VAL A 34 -1.22 -8.40 1.34
CA VAL A 34 -1.57 -7.42 0.30
C VAL A 34 -2.68 -7.97 -0.61
N ALA A 35 -2.60 -9.24 -1.00
CA ALA A 35 -3.66 -9.89 -1.78
C ALA A 35 -5.01 -9.83 -1.05
N ALA A 36 -5.02 -10.10 0.26
CA ALA A 36 -6.24 -9.99 1.06
C ALA A 36 -6.74 -8.55 1.20
N ALA A 37 -5.85 -7.56 1.30
CA ALA A 37 -6.24 -6.15 1.33
C ALA A 37 -6.92 -5.72 0.03
N VAL A 38 -6.38 -6.13 -1.12
CA VAL A 38 -6.97 -5.87 -2.44
C VAL A 38 -8.36 -6.51 -2.56
N GLU A 39 -8.49 -7.79 -2.19
CA GLU A 39 -9.79 -8.47 -2.27
C GLU A 39 -10.83 -7.86 -1.31
N ARG A 40 -10.44 -7.49 -0.09
CA ARG A 40 -11.34 -6.81 0.86
C ARG A 40 -11.82 -5.47 0.31
N ALA A 41 -10.92 -4.68 -0.27
CA ALA A 41 -11.28 -3.40 -0.88
C ALA A 41 -12.26 -3.61 -2.05
N ARG A 42 -11.98 -4.60 -2.93
CA ARG A 42 -12.87 -4.94 -4.06
C ARG A 42 -14.28 -5.28 -3.59
N LEU A 43 -14.40 -6.13 -2.56
CA LEU A 43 -15.69 -6.54 -2.00
C LEU A 43 -16.41 -5.38 -1.29
N HIS A 44 -15.69 -4.60 -0.48
CA HIS A 44 -16.25 -3.49 0.29
C HIS A 44 -16.81 -2.39 -0.62
N TYR A 45 -16.07 -2.02 -1.67
CA TYR A 45 -16.49 -1.01 -2.65
C TYR A 45 -17.33 -1.57 -3.81
N ARG A 46 -17.68 -2.86 -3.78
CA ARG A 46 -18.49 -3.56 -4.80
C ARG A 46 -17.96 -3.35 -6.21
N VAL A 47 -16.65 -3.46 -6.38
CA VAL A 47 -16.01 -3.35 -7.68
C VAL A 47 -16.21 -4.67 -8.43
N GLU A 48 -17.13 -4.66 -9.40
CA GLU A 48 -17.56 -5.85 -10.13
C GLU A 48 -16.55 -6.34 -11.19
N SER A 49 -15.66 -5.45 -11.65
CA SER A 49 -14.67 -5.73 -12.69
C SER A 49 -13.23 -5.47 -12.21
N ALA A 50 -12.23 -5.74 -13.05
CA ALA A 50 -10.86 -5.37 -12.74
C ALA A 50 -10.76 -3.84 -12.63
N CYS A 51 -10.35 -3.33 -11.47
CA CYS A 51 -9.99 -1.91 -11.30
C CYS A 51 -8.47 -1.75 -11.28
N ARG A 52 -8.01 -0.57 -11.72
CA ARG A 52 -6.63 -0.14 -11.52
C ARG A 52 -6.33 -0.16 -10.03
N THR A 53 -5.38 -1.00 -9.62
CA THR A 53 -4.95 -1.14 -8.22
C THR A 53 -3.49 -0.74 -8.13
N VAL A 54 -3.22 0.32 -7.37
CA VAL A 54 -1.88 0.87 -7.17
C VAL A 54 -1.46 0.62 -5.72
N SER A 55 -0.36 -0.09 -5.53
CA SER A 55 0.30 -0.24 -4.23
C SER A 55 1.21 0.95 -3.96
N VAL A 56 1.04 1.61 -2.82
CA VAL A 56 1.87 2.74 -2.40
C VAL A 56 2.69 2.33 -1.19
N GLY A 57 4.02 2.51 -1.24
CA GLY A 57 4.91 2.08 -0.16
C GLY A 57 6.27 2.77 -0.21
N ASP A 58 7.04 2.62 0.86
CA ASP A 58 8.35 3.29 1.02
C ASP A 58 9.52 2.31 1.09
N GLY A 59 9.23 1.00 1.15
CA GLY A 59 10.21 -0.05 1.32
C GLY A 59 10.39 -0.92 0.08
N ARG A 60 11.58 -1.52 -0.04
CA ARG A 60 11.85 -2.55 -1.07
C ARG A 60 10.83 -3.68 -1.04
N TRP A 61 10.39 -4.07 0.16
CA TRP A 61 9.42 -5.15 0.32
C TRP A 61 8.03 -4.80 -0.25
N ASP A 62 7.63 -3.53 -0.25
CA ASP A 62 6.38 -3.08 -0.85
C ASP A 62 6.46 -3.25 -2.38
N LEU A 63 7.58 -2.83 -2.97
CA LEU A 63 7.86 -2.99 -4.40
C LEU A 63 7.90 -4.47 -4.80
N ASP A 64 8.62 -5.29 -4.05
CA ASP A 64 8.77 -6.72 -4.34
C ASP A 64 7.40 -7.44 -4.31
N VAL A 65 6.52 -7.10 -3.35
CA VAL A 65 5.18 -7.68 -3.26
C VAL A 65 4.26 -7.17 -4.36
N ALA A 66 4.30 -5.87 -4.66
CA ALA A 66 3.52 -5.29 -5.76
C ALA A 66 3.88 -5.95 -7.10
N GLN A 67 5.18 -6.11 -7.39
CA GLN A 67 5.66 -6.82 -8.58
C GLN A 67 5.19 -8.28 -8.61
N HIS A 68 5.27 -8.99 -7.49
CA HIS A 68 4.83 -10.38 -7.40
C HIS A 68 3.33 -10.55 -7.67
N LEU A 69 2.52 -9.60 -7.22
CA LEU A 69 1.07 -9.61 -7.41
C LEU A 69 0.62 -8.96 -8.74
N GLY A 70 1.55 -8.44 -9.55
CA GLY A 70 1.23 -7.72 -10.78
C GLY A 70 0.52 -6.39 -10.55
N LEU A 71 0.72 -5.77 -9.39
CA LEU A 71 0.16 -4.46 -9.04
C LEU A 71 1.06 -3.33 -9.57
N GLU A 72 0.44 -2.23 -9.97
CA GLU A 72 1.16 -0.98 -10.18
C GLU A 72 1.77 -0.51 -8.85
N PHE A 73 2.96 0.08 -8.88
CA PHE A 73 3.66 0.51 -7.67
C PHE A 73 4.10 1.96 -7.74
N VAL A 74 3.81 2.70 -6.67
CA VAL A 74 4.33 4.05 -6.44
C VAL A 74 5.12 4.06 -5.15
N GLY A 75 6.40 4.44 -5.26
CA GLY A 75 7.25 4.71 -4.12
C GLY A 75 6.95 6.07 -3.51
N VAL A 76 7.03 6.17 -2.18
CA VAL A 76 7.07 7.47 -1.49
C VAL A 76 8.29 7.57 -0.58
N GLY A 77 8.89 8.75 -0.53
CA GLY A 77 9.98 9.08 0.38
C GLY A 77 11.11 9.86 -0.28
N THR A 78 12.11 10.20 0.53
CA THR A 78 13.28 10.99 0.12
C THR A 78 14.57 10.14 0.18
N PRO A 79 15.65 10.59 -0.47
CA PRO A 79 16.96 9.95 -0.36
C PRO A 79 17.42 9.81 1.11
N PRO A 80 18.14 8.73 1.47
CA PRO A 80 18.63 7.66 0.57
C PRO A 80 17.62 6.51 0.38
N LYS A 81 16.48 6.52 1.08
CA LYS A 81 15.51 5.42 1.00
C LYS A 81 14.84 5.36 -0.37
N ALA A 82 14.51 6.52 -0.93
CA ALA A 82 13.99 6.66 -2.30
C ALA A 82 14.94 6.07 -3.34
N ASP A 83 16.26 6.24 -3.16
CA ASP A 83 17.26 5.78 -4.14
C ASP A 83 17.21 4.27 -4.34
N VAL A 84 16.88 3.50 -3.30
CA VAL A 84 16.72 2.05 -3.38
C VAL A 84 15.56 1.65 -4.30
N LEU A 85 14.47 2.42 -4.27
CA LEU A 85 13.28 2.19 -5.11
C LEU A 85 13.53 2.68 -6.54
N THR A 86 14.09 3.88 -6.70
CA THR A 86 14.42 4.48 -8.01
C THR A 86 15.44 3.61 -8.77
N ALA A 87 16.46 3.10 -8.10
CA ALA A 87 17.46 2.21 -8.70
C ALA A 87 16.87 0.89 -9.24
N ARG A 88 15.66 0.52 -8.78
CA ARG A 88 14.91 -0.64 -9.24
C ARG A 88 13.83 -0.29 -10.26
N GLY A 89 13.81 0.96 -10.74
CA GLY A 89 12.87 1.45 -11.76
C GLY A 89 11.49 1.84 -11.23
N ALA A 90 11.30 1.95 -9.91
CA ALA A 90 10.05 2.45 -9.36
C ALA A 90 9.90 3.96 -9.61
N LEU A 91 8.68 4.40 -9.90
CA LEU A 91 8.32 5.81 -9.82
C LEU A 91 8.24 6.20 -8.34
N VAL A 92 8.96 7.23 -7.92
CA VAL A 92 9.02 7.66 -6.52
C VAL A 92 8.70 9.15 -6.39
N PHE A 93 7.79 9.48 -5.48
CA PHE A 93 7.48 10.85 -5.09
C PHE A 93 8.03 11.14 -3.68
N PRO A 94 8.39 12.40 -3.36
CA PRO A 94 8.87 12.74 -2.01
C PRO A 94 7.86 12.43 -0.90
N ASP A 95 6.56 12.65 -1.16
CA ASP A 95 5.45 12.36 -0.26
C ASP A 95 4.16 11.99 -1.02
N LEU A 96 3.09 11.71 -0.25
CA LEU A 96 1.79 11.34 -0.81
C LEU A 96 1.11 12.50 -1.54
N GLU A 97 1.33 13.76 -1.14
CA GLU A 97 0.68 14.92 -1.78
C GLU A 97 1.13 15.07 -3.23
N GLN A 98 2.44 14.89 -3.50
CA GLN A 98 2.96 14.94 -4.87
C GLN A 98 2.59 13.69 -5.68
N ALA A 99 2.26 12.57 -5.04
CA ALA A 99 1.78 11.36 -5.71
C ALA A 99 0.30 11.47 -6.14
N LEU A 100 -0.51 12.33 -5.50
CA LEU A 100 -1.96 12.41 -5.76
C LEU A 100 -2.35 12.61 -7.24
N PRO A 101 -1.68 13.49 -8.03
CA PRO A 101 -2.03 13.66 -9.44
C PRO A 101 -1.85 12.37 -10.26
N PHE A 102 -0.89 11.52 -9.89
CA PHE A 102 -0.65 10.24 -10.53
C PHE A 102 -1.64 9.14 -10.09
N LEU A 103 -2.08 9.21 -8.83
CA LEU A 103 -3.06 8.27 -8.29
C LEU A 103 -4.49 8.56 -8.75
N SER A 104 -4.76 9.78 -9.20
CA SER A 104 -6.09 10.24 -9.64
C SER A 104 -6.30 10.14 -11.16
N SER A 105 -5.32 9.61 -11.91
CA SER A 105 -5.35 9.50 -13.37
C SER A 105 -5.94 8.21 -13.91
#